data_AF-A0A945KAY1-F1
#
_entry.id   AF-A0A945KAY1-F1
#
_cell.length_a   1.000
_cell.length_b   1.000
_cell.length_c   1.000
_cell.angle_alpha   90.00
_cell.angle_beta   90.00
_cell.angle_gamma   90.00
#
_symmetry.space_group_name_H-M   'P 1'
#
loop_
_entity.id
_entity.type
_entity.pdbx_description
1 polymer ?
#
loop_
_entity_poly.entity_id
_entity_poly.type
_entity_poly.pdbx_seq_one_letter_code
_entity_poly.pdbx_strand_id
1 'polypeptide(L)'
;MTLFVQQYISELFSALALILSAAANWRSARTNRESKAVKKNTRRMDMLIEIERKNSVVGKLTLVTAQKILLLQQHDSLVPSPSKEIERLSGNLEMLQHFRENAQGESHIAESACEGDSVELHLKALTDIRRLRVSMEADVEKEIATYNELLEKVRTLNV
;
A
#
# COMPACT_ATOMS: atom_id res chain seq x y z
N MET A 1 13.91 63.19 -35.14
CA MET A 1 13.97 61.88 -35.83
C MET A 1 14.41 60.74 -34.90
N THR A 2 15.32 60.97 -33.96
CA THR A 2 15.85 59.97 -33.01
C THR A 2 14.82 59.43 -31.99
N LEU A 3 13.97 60.30 -31.43
CA LEU A 3 12.92 59.91 -30.47
C LEU A 3 11.86 58.96 -31.06
N PHE A 4 11.46 59.19 -32.31
CA PHE A 4 10.47 58.37 -33.01
C PHE A 4 11.03 56.96 -33.27
N VAL A 5 12.27 56.86 -33.76
CA VAL A 5 12.95 55.58 -33.98
C VAL A 5 13.17 54.82 -32.66
N GLN A 6 13.52 55.50 -31.58
CA GLN A 6 13.62 54.88 -30.24
C GLN A 6 12.29 54.31 -29.75
N GLN A 7 11.17 55.00 -29.99
CA GLN A 7 9.85 54.55 -29.57
C GLN A 7 9.41 53.29 -30.33
N TYR A 8 9.59 53.25 -31.65
CA TYR A 8 9.34 52.04 -32.45
C TYR A 8 10.21 50.85 -32.03
N ILE A 9 11.49 51.09 -31.74
CA ILE A 9 12.39 50.03 -31.25
C ILE A 9 11.92 49.51 -29.88
N SER A 10 11.51 50.41 -28.97
CA SER A 10 10.98 50.04 -27.64
C SER A 10 9.67 49.26 -27.73
N GLU A 11 8.76 49.63 -28.63
CA GLU A 11 7.52 48.90 -28.89
C GLU A 11 7.80 47.51 -29.45
N LEU A 12 8.78 47.37 -30.35
CA LEU A 12 9.18 46.11 -30.94
C LEU A 12 9.83 45.17 -29.91
N PHE A 13 10.68 45.70 -29.02
CA PHE A 13 11.21 44.95 -27.87
C PHE A 13 10.11 44.54 -26.88
N SER A 14 9.14 45.41 -26.63
CA SER A 14 8.01 45.11 -25.74
C SER A 14 7.10 44.01 -26.31
N ALA A 15 6.81 44.07 -27.61
CA ALA A 15 6.05 43.03 -28.31
C ALA A 15 6.81 41.69 -28.30
N LEU A 16 8.13 41.71 -28.53
CA LEU A 16 8.97 40.51 -28.46
C LEU A 16 8.98 39.91 -27.04
N ALA A 17 9.11 40.75 -26.01
CA ALA A 17 9.06 40.33 -24.62
C ALA A 17 7.71 39.68 -24.27
N LEU A 18 6.59 40.26 -24.70
CA LEU A 18 5.25 39.68 -24.51
C LEU A 18 5.12 38.31 -25.17
N ILE A 19 5.63 38.14 -26.40
CA ILE A 19 5.62 36.85 -27.11
C ILE A 19 6.45 35.80 -26.36
N LEU A 20 7.65 36.18 -25.91
CA LEU A 20 8.54 35.29 -25.15
C LEU A 20 7.92 34.91 -23.79
N SER A 21 7.30 35.86 -23.08
CA SER A 21 6.58 35.60 -21.83
C SER A 21 5.37 34.69 -22.05
N ALA A 22 4.59 34.89 -23.11
CA ALA A 22 3.48 34.01 -23.45
C ALA A 22 3.95 32.59 -23.76
N ALA A 23 5.03 32.44 -24.54
CA ALA A 23 5.63 31.14 -24.84
C ALA A 23 6.16 30.43 -23.58
N ALA A 24 6.82 31.18 -22.67
CA ALA A 24 7.28 30.66 -21.39
C ALA A 24 6.12 30.21 -20.49
N ASN A 25 5.05 31.01 -20.40
CA ASN A 25 3.86 30.69 -19.64
C ASN A 25 3.16 29.43 -20.19
N TRP A 26 3.07 29.28 -21.52
CA TRP A 26 2.50 28.09 -22.13
C TRP A 26 3.31 26.83 -21.82
N ARG A 27 4.65 26.90 -21.93
CA ARG A 27 5.54 25.78 -21.55
C ARG A 27 5.40 25.44 -20.08
N SER A 28 5.37 26.44 -19.20
CA SER A 28 5.18 26.26 -17.75
C SER A 28 3.83 25.62 -17.42
N ALA A 29 2.75 26.07 -18.07
CA ALA A 29 1.43 25.47 -17.90
C ALA A 29 1.39 24.01 -18.35
N ARG A 30 2.06 23.69 -19.46
CA ARG A 30 2.18 22.32 -19.97
C ARG A 30 2.97 21.42 -19.01
N THR A 31 4.16 21.85 -18.57
CA THR A 31 4.99 21.06 -17.65
C THR A 31 4.30 20.87 -16.30
N ASN A 32 3.53 21.85 -15.82
CA ASN A 32 2.73 21.71 -14.61
C ASN A 32 1.62 20.65 -14.76
N ARG A 33 0.93 20.61 -15.91
CA ARG A 33 -0.07 19.57 -16.20
C ARG A 33 0.57 18.17 -16.24
N GLU A 34 1.68 18.03 -16.95
CA GLU A 34 2.43 16.77 -17.03
C GLU A 34 2.93 16.33 -15.63
N SER A 35 3.47 17.27 -14.83
CA SER A 35 3.92 17.00 -13.45
C SER A 35 2.78 16.55 -12.54
N LYS A 36 1.59 17.17 -12.64
CA LYS A 36 0.40 16.75 -11.88
C LYS A 36 -0.02 15.32 -12.20
N ALA A 37 -0.04 14.97 -13.49
CA ALA A 37 -0.36 13.61 -13.93
C ALA A 37 0.65 12.59 -13.39
N VAL A 38 1.95 12.88 -13.49
CA VAL A 38 3.00 12.00 -12.94
C VAL A 38 2.84 11.83 -11.42
N LYS A 39 2.67 12.92 -10.66
CA LYS A 39 2.47 12.86 -9.20
C LYS A 39 1.22 12.06 -8.80
N LYS A 40 0.15 12.13 -9.60
CA LYS A 40 -1.06 11.32 -9.38
C LYS A 40 -0.75 9.83 -9.59
N ASN A 41 -0.07 9.48 -10.67
CA ASN A 41 0.30 8.10 -10.96
C ASN A 41 1.28 7.52 -9.94
N THR A 42 2.27 8.30 -9.48
CA THR A 42 3.19 7.87 -8.41
C THR A 42 2.45 7.55 -7.12
N ARG A 43 1.52 8.42 -6.69
CA ARG A 43 0.68 8.16 -5.50
C ARG A 43 -0.16 6.88 -5.64
N ARG A 44 -0.78 6.67 -6.81
CA ARG A 44 -1.53 5.44 -7.09
C ARG A 44 -0.62 4.21 -6.97
N MET A 45 0.58 4.27 -7.55
CA MET A 45 1.56 3.19 -7.47
C MET A 45 1.96 2.90 -6.01
N ASP A 46 2.29 3.93 -5.23
CA ASP A 46 2.66 3.77 -3.81
C ASP A 46 1.56 3.07 -3.01
N MET A 47 0.29 3.43 -3.26
CA MET A 47 -0.86 2.80 -2.61
C MET A 47 -0.98 1.32 -2.98
N LEU A 48 -0.89 1.00 -4.27
CA LEU A 48 -1.00 -0.37 -4.76
C LEU A 48 0.10 -1.27 -4.19
N ILE A 49 1.34 -0.76 -4.14
CA ILE A 49 2.47 -1.48 -3.55
C ILE A 49 2.19 -1.81 -2.08
N GLU A 50 1.66 -0.86 -1.30
CA GLU A 50 1.36 -1.11 0.11
C GLU A 50 0.19 -2.07 0.32
N ILE A 51 -0.84 -2.04 -0.54
CA ILE A 51 -1.93 -3.03 -0.53
C ILE A 51 -1.38 -4.42 -0.83
N GLU A 52 -0.52 -4.55 -1.83
CA GLU A 52 0.10 -5.84 -2.19
C GLU A 52 0.96 -6.39 -1.06
N ARG A 53 1.75 -5.52 -0.39
CA ARG A 53 2.52 -5.90 0.80
C ARG A 53 1.63 -6.38 1.94
N LYS A 54 0.55 -5.66 2.25
CA LYS A 54 -0.45 -6.10 3.25
C LYS A 54 -1.01 -7.47 2.88
N ASN A 55 -1.40 -7.67 1.62
CA ASN A 55 -1.99 -8.93 1.17
C ASN A 55 -0.99 -10.09 1.25
N SER A 56 0.29 -9.84 1.01
CA SER A 56 1.35 -10.84 1.25
C SER A 56 1.39 -11.28 2.72
N VAL A 57 1.28 -10.34 3.67
CA VAL A 57 1.26 -10.62 5.11
C VAL A 57 0.02 -11.44 5.50
N VAL A 58 -1.16 -11.09 4.97
CA VAL A 58 -2.40 -11.89 5.14
C VAL A 58 -2.17 -13.33 4.68
N GLY A 59 -1.55 -13.52 3.52
CA GLY A 59 -1.24 -14.84 2.97
C GLY A 59 -0.30 -15.65 3.88
N LYS A 60 0.75 -15.02 4.42
CA LYS A 60 1.67 -15.66 5.38
C LYS A 60 0.95 -16.08 6.65
N LEU A 61 0.14 -15.20 7.24
CA LEU A 61 -0.60 -15.50 8.46
C LEU A 61 -1.60 -16.64 8.24
N THR A 62 -2.27 -16.65 7.08
CA THR A 62 -3.18 -17.75 6.68
C THR A 62 -2.43 -19.08 6.63
N LEU A 63 -1.26 -19.11 6.00
CA LEU A 63 -0.46 -20.32 5.88
C LEU A 63 -0.02 -20.86 7.24
N VAL A 64 0.54 -20.01 8.10
CA VAL A 64 1.03 -20.42 9.42
C VAL A 64 -0.12 -20.89 10.31
N THR A 65 -1.27 -20.20 10.25
CA THR A 65 -2.48 -20.60 10.98
C THR A 65 -2.95 -21.99 10.54
N ALA A 66 -3.02 -22.24 9.22
CA ALA A 66 -3.40 -23.54 8.68
C ALA A 66 -2.42 -24.65 9.08
N GLN A 67 -1.11 -24.37 9.01
CA GLN A 67 -0.07 -25.31 9.45
C GLN A 67 -0.20 -25.68 10.93
N LYS A 68 -0.50 -24.70 11.79
CA LYS A 68 -0.70 -24.91 13.21
C LYS A 68 -1.96 -25.74 13.50
N ILE A 69 -3.06 -25.50 12.78
CA ILE A 69 -4.26 -26.35 12.87
C ILE A 69 -3.91 -27.81 12.53
N LEU A 70 -3.24 -28.04 11.41
CA LEU A 70 -2.83 -29.38 10.98
C LEU A 70 -1.93 -30.06 12.00
N LEU A 71 -0.98 -29.32 12.59
CA LEU A 71 -0.08 -29.85 13.60
C LEU A 71 -0.83 -30.28 14.87
N LEU A 72 -1.78 -29.46 15.32
CA LEU A 72 -2.59 -29.77 16.51
C LEU A 72 -3.51 -30.96 16.27
N GLN A 73 -4.09 -31.09 15.07
CA GLN A 73 -4.90 -32.25 14.68
C GLN A 73 -4.09 -33.56 14.66
N GLN A 74 -2.80 -33.49 14.34
CA GLN A 74 -1.91 -34.66 14.33
C GLN A 74 -1.39 -35.00 15.73
N HIS A 75 -1.28 -34.00 16.60
CA HIS A 75 -0.67 -34.12 17.92
C HIS A 75 -1.50 -33.36 18.97
N ASP A 76 -2.66 -33.93 19.32
CA ASP A 76 -3.63 -33.33 20.24
C ASP A 76 -3.06 -33.08 21.66
N SER A 77 -1.97 -33.75 22.05
CA SER A 77 -1.33 -33.61 23.36
C SER A 77 -0.40 -32.41 23.48
N LEU A 78 -0.14 -31.66 22.40
CA LEU A 78 0.80 -30.54 22.42
C LEU A 78 0.32 -29.33 23.24
N VAL A 79 -0.99 -29.21 23.41
CA VAL A 79 -1.65 -28.08 24.08
C VAL A 79 -2.70 -28.61 25.04
N PRO A 80 -2.92 -27.97 26.21
CA PRO A 80 -3.89 -28.46 27.21
C PRO A 80 -5.34 -28.56 26.71
N SER A 81 -5.72 -27.78 25.69
CA SER A 81 -7.06 -27.80 25.10
C SER A 81 -6.98 -27.61 23.58
N PRO A 82 -6.69 -28.68 22.83
CA PRO A 82 -6.46 -28.59 21.38
C PRO A 82 -7.73 -28.17 20.62
N SER A 83 -8.91 -28.66 21.04
CA SER A 83 -10.18 -28.31 20.40
C SER A 83 -10.51 -26.82 20.46
N LYS A 84 -10.31 -26.18 21.62
CA LYS A 84 -10.51 -24.73 21.78
C LYS A 84 -9.52 -23.91 20.97
N GLU A 85 -8.27 -24.35 20.90
CA GLU A 85 -7.24 -23.68 20.12
C GLU A 85 -7.50 -23.82 18.61
N ILE A 86 -7.94 -24.99 18.14
CA ILE A 86 -8.35 -25.21 16.75
C ILE A 86 -9.56 -24.35 16.39
N GLU A 87 -10.55 -24.22 17.27
CA GLU A 87 -11.71 -23.36 17.05
C GLU A 87 -11.31 -21.88 16.92
N ARG A 88 -10.44 -21.40 17.82
CA ARG A 88 -9.84 -20.05 17.74
C ARG A 88 -9.09 -19.83 16.43
N LEU A 89 -8.23 -20.78 16.04
CA LEU A 89 -7.45 -20.70 14.80
C LEU A 89 -8.35 -20.76 13.56
N SER A 90 -9.45 -21.52 13.61
CA SER A 90 -10.42 -21.60 12.52
C SER A 90 -11.15 -20.27 12.31
N GLY A 91 -11.59 -19.62 13.39
CA GLY A 91 -12.18 -18.28 13.32
C GLY A 91 -11.20 -17.22 12.78
N ASN A 92 -9.93 -17.31 13.16
CA ASN A 92 -8.89 -16.46 12.57
C ASN A 92 -8.71 -16.73 11.07
N LEU A 93 -8.77 -17.98 10.64
CA LEU A 93 -8.62 -18.36 9.25
C LEU A 93 -9.79 -17.85 8.39
N GLU A 94 -11.02 -17.88 8.90
CA GLU A 94 -12.19 -17.28 8.25
C GLU A 94 -12.03 -15.77 8.07
N MET A 95 -11.57 -15.05 9.10
CA MET A 95 -11.29 -13.62 9.01
C MET A 95 -10.22 -13.32 7.94
N LEU A 96 -9.14 -14.10 7.91
CA LEU A 96 -8.06 -13.92 6.94
C LEU A 96 -8.51 -14.27 5.52
N GLN A 97 -9.38 -15.26 5.37
CA GLN A 97 -10.00 -15.59 4.10
C GLN A 97 -10.86 -14.43 3.59
N HIS A 98 -11.65 -13.80 4.46
CA HIS A 98 -12.42 -12.60 4.11
C HIS A 98 -11.51 -11.44 3.65
N PHE A 99 -10.38 -11.20 4.32
CA PHE A 99 -9.40 -10.21 3.86
C PHE A 99 -8.78 -10.56 2.49
N ARG A 100 -8.55 -11.84 2.22
CA ARG A 100 -8.01 -12.31 0.94
C ARG A 100 -9.02 -12.16 -0.20
N GLU A 101 -10.29 -12.48 0.05
CA GLU A 101 -11.36 -12.37 -0.94
C GLU A 101 -11.62 -10.91 -1.32
N ASN A 102 -11.52 -10.00 -0.35
CA ASN A 102 -11.69 -8.56 -0.59
C ASN A 102 -10.45 -7.88 -1.17
N ALA A 103 -9.30 -8.56 -1.27
CA ALA A 103 -8.04 -7.97 -1.73
C ALA A 103 -8.13 -7.31 -3.13
N GLN A 104 -8.86 -7.94 -4.06
CA GLN A 104 -9.07 -7.39 -5.41
C GLN A 104 -10.02 -6.18 -5.37
N GLY A 105 -11.05 -6.22 -4.52
CA GLY A 105 -11.97 -5.09 -4.32
C GLY A 105 -11.28 -3.88 -3.70
N GLU A 106 -10.43 -4.09 -2.69
CA GLU A 106 -9.62 -3.04 -2.06
C GLU A 106 -8.67 -2.37 -3.07
N SER A 107 -8.06 -3.16 -3.96
CA SER A 107 -7.24 -2.63 -5.04
C SER A 107 -8.06 -1.70 -5.95
N HIS A 108 -9.21 -2.16 -6.46
CA HIS A 108 -10.08 -1.35 -7.33
C HIS A 108 -10.63 -0.10 -6.65
N ILE A 109 -10.97 -0.18 -5.36
CA ILE A 109 -11.41 0.98 -4.57
C ILE A 109 -10.26 1.95 -4.39
N ALA A 110 -9.04 1.48 -4.12
CA ALA A 110 -7.86 2.34 -4.02
C ALA A 110 -7.51 3.02 -5.34
N GLU A 111 -7.64 2.31 -6.46
CA GLU A 111 -7.47 2.87 -7.80
C GLU A 111 -8.48 3.99 -8.08
N SER A 112 -9.74 3.79 -7.69
CA SER A 112 -10.84 4.74 -7.88
C SER A 112 -10.75 5.93 -6.92
N ALA A 113 -10.38 5.70 -5.65
CA ALA A 113 -10.23 6.74 -4.64
C ALA A 113 -9.00 7.63 -4.92
N CYS A 114 -7.96 7.09 -5.55
CA CYS A 114 -6.80 7.86 -6.02
C CYS A 114 -7.10 8.74 -7.25
N GLU A 115 -8.33 8.74 -7.77
CA GLU A 115 -8.74 9.68 -8.81
C GLU A 115 -8.91 11.11 -8.31
N GLY A 116 -9.09 11.31 -6.99
CA GLY A 116 -9.24 12.62 -6.36
C GLY A 116 -7.92 13.39 -6.18
N ASP A 117 -8.02 14.72 -6.07
CA ASP A 117 -6.86 15.62 -5.95
C ASP A 117 -6.27 15.70 -4.53
N SER A 118 -6.97 15.22 -3.50
CA SER A 118 -6.58 15.42 -2.10
C SER A 118 -5.36 14.57 -1.70
N VAL A 119 -4.19 15.22 -1.64
CA VAL A 119 -2.93 14.63 -1.14
C VAL A 119 -3.08 14.12 0.30
N GLU A 120 -3.83 14.82 1.15
CA GLU A 120 -4.00 14.48 2.57
C GLU A 120 -4.73 13.15 2.78
N LEU A 121 -5.83 12.91 2.04
CA LEU A 121 -6.55 11.63 2.16
C LEU A 121 -5.68 10.46 1.70
N HIS A 122 -4.88 10.66 0.65
CA HIS A 122 -3.92 9.65 0.19
C HIS A 122 -2.87 9.33 1.26
N LEU A 123 -2.25 10.36 1.85
CA LEU A 123 -1.24 10.16 2.92
C LEU A 123 -1.82 9.46 4.14
N LYS A 124 -3.05 9.85 4.55
CA LYS A 124 -3.76 9.21 5.66
C LYS A 124 -4.02 7.73 5.36
N ALA A 125 -4.63 7.42 4.22
CA ALA A 125 -4.94 6.04 3.85
C ALA A 125 -3.67 5.18 3.72
N LEU A 126 -2.60 5.71 3.15
CA LEU A 126 -1.30 5.04 3.06
C LEU A 126 -0.71 4.75 4.45
N THR A 127 -0.84 5.70 5.38
CA THR A 127 -0.36 5.54 6.76
C THR A 127 -1.17 4.48 7.50
N ASP A 128 -2.49 4.46 7.32
CA ASP A 128 -3.37 3.48 7.95
C ASP A 128 -3.08 2.07 7.43
N ILE A 129 -2.90 1.89 6.11
CA ILE A 129 -2.49 0.60 5.53
C ILE A 129 -1.14 0.15 6.06
N ARG A 130 -0.16 1.06 6.17
CA ARG A 130 1.17 0.73 6.72
C ARG A 130 1.10 0.31 8.18
N ARG A 131 0.31 1.02 8.99
CA ARG A 131 0.11 0.66 10.42
C ARG A 131 -0.52 -0.72 10.54
N LEU A 132 -1.55 -0.99 9.75
CA LEU A 132 -2.19 -2.30 9.71
C LEU A 132 -1.19 -3.38 9.30
N ARG A 133 -0.42 -3.16 8.22
CA ARG A 133 0.62 -4.09 7.76
C ARG A 133 1.62 -4.41 8.88
N VAL A 134 2.17 -3.40 9.54
CA VAL A 134 3.16 -3.59 10.63
C VAL A 134 2.56 -4.39 11.78
N SER A 135 1.30 -4.10 12.16
CA SER A 135 0.61 -4.89 13.19
C SER A 135 0.48 -6.35 12.77
N MET A 136 0.06 -6.62 11.54
CA MET A 136 -0.09 -7.99 11.03
C MET A 136 1.25 -8.69 10.87
N GLU A 137 2.34 -7.98 10.55
CA GLU A 137 3.70 -8.53 10.51
C GLU A 137 4.12 -9.03 11.89
N ALA A 138 3.85 -8.25 12.94
CA ALA A 138 4.09 -8.69 14.32
C ALA A 138 3.25 -9.91 14.71
N ASP A 139 1.99 -9.98 14.26
CA ASP A 139 1.14 -11.14 14.48
C ASP A 139 1.68 -12.39 13.76
N VAL A 140 2.20 -12.23 12.54
CA VAL A 140 2.87 -13.32 11.79
C VAL A 140 4.09 -13.81 12.53
N GLU A 141 4.97 -12.92 12.98
CA GLU A 141 6.18 -13.30 13.72
C GLU A 141 5.85 -14.07 15.00
N LYS A 142 4.84 -13.59 15.74
CA LYS A 142 4.35 -14.26 16.95
C LYS A 142 3.79 -15.64 16.63
N GLU A 143 2.96 -15.77 15.60
CA GLU A 143 2.34 -17.05 15.26
C GLU A 143 3.40 -18.05 14.78
N ILE A 144 4.39 -17.61 13.99
CA ILE A 144 5.54 -18.42 13.56
C ILE A 144 6.34 -18.90 14.78
N ALA A 145 6.63 -18.03 15.75
CA ALA A 145 7.35 -18.40 16.95
C ALA A 145 6.60 -19.51 17.72
N THR A 146 5.29 -19.32 17.94
CA THR A 146 4.49 -20.35 18.63
C THR A 146 4.40 -21.66 17.84
N TYR A 147 4.33 -21.60 16.51
CA TYR A 147 4.33 -22.79 15.67
C TYR A 147 5.66 -23.54 15.76
N ASN A 148 6.79 -22.84 15.76
CA ASN A 148 8.11 -23.44 15.92
C ASN A 148 8.28 -24.08 17.30
N GLU A 149 7.80 -23.44 18.38
CA GLU A 149 7.79 -24.06 19.72
C GLU A 149 6.99 -25.37 19.75
N LEU A 150 5.86 -25.43 19.04
CA LEU A 150 5.06 -26.65 18.93
C LEU A 150 5.80 -27.74 18.13
N LEU A 151 6.47 -27.37 17.03
CA LEU A 151 7.29 -28.30 16.26
C LEU A 151 8.46 -28.86 17.07
N GLU A 152 9.11 -28.04 17.90
CA GLU A 152 10.18 -28.50 18.80
C GLU A 152 9.64 -29.50 19.82
N LYS A 153 8.48 -29.23 20.43
CA LYS A 153 7.83 -30.18 21.33
C LYS A 153 7.56 -31.52 20.66
N VAL A 154 7.04 -31.53 19.43
CA VAL A 154 6.86 -32.77 18.65
C VAL A 154 8.17 -33.52 18.47
N ARG A 155 9.26 -32.82 18.12
CA ARG A 155 10.58 -33.44 17.96
C ARG A 155 11.07 -34.06 19.27
N THR A 156 10.89 -33.39 20.40
CA THR A 156 11.31 -33.92 21.71
C THR A 156 10.45 -35.08 22.21
N LEU A 157 9.19 -35.19 21.75
CA LEU A 157 8.29 -36.30 22.09
C LEU A 157 8.53 -37.56 21.24
N ASN A 158 9.16 -37.41 20.08
CA ASN A 158 9.48 -38.49 19.15
C ASN A 158 10.90 -39.08 19.33
N VAL A 159 11.65 -38.61 20.35
CA VAL A 159 12.95 -39.15 20.80
C VAL A 159 12.73 -39.91 22.10
#